data_AF-A0A0B1SM34-F1
#
_entry.id   AF-A0A0B1SM34-F1
#
_cell.length_a   1.000
_cell.length_b   1.000
_cell.length_c   1.000
_cell.angle_alpha   90.00
_cell.angle_beta   90.00
_cell.angle_gamma   90.00
#
_symmetry.space_group_name_H-M   'P 1'
#
loop_
_entity.id
_entity.type
_entity.pdbx_description
1 polymer ?
#
loop_
_entity_poly.entity_id
_entity_poly.type
_entity_poly.pdbx_seq_one_letter_code
_entity_poly.pdbx_strand_id
1 'polypeptide(L)'
;MICHSFAIAIKGVECHTTEKEAFTDIDYAFLVGAMPRKEGMERKDLLAANVKIFKSQGKALADFAKPTTKVIVVGNPANTNAFICAKYAAAKIPARNFSAMTRLDANRATAQLAAKAGVTIGDVKNVIIWGNHSSTQFPDAKHATITKGMFS
;
A
#
# COMPACT_ATOMS: atom_id res chain seq x y z
N MET A 1 26.31 2.44 25.91
CA MET A 1 25.93 2.16 24.50
C MET A 1 25.40 0.74 24.43
N ILE A 2 24.13 0.52 24.79
CA ILE A 2 23.52 -0.81 24.74
C ILE A 2 22.76 -0.91 23.43
N CYS A 3 23.43 -1.46 22.42
CA CYS A 3 22.80 -1.92 21.19
C CYS A 3 21.89 -3.11 21.57
N HIS A 4 20.59 -2.87 21.70
CA HIS A 4 19.63 -3.97 21.72
C HIS A 4 19.48 -4.47 20.28
N SER A 5 20.30 -5.44 19.92
CA SER A 5 20.13 -6.26 18.73
C SER A 5 18.85 -7.09 18.87
N PHE A 6 17.71 -6.53 18.49
CA PHE A 6 16.54 -7.34 18.15
C PHE A 6 16.87 -8.12 16.88
N ALA A 7 17.32 -9.36 17.03
CA ALA A 7 17.35 -10.30 15.92
C ALA A 7 15.89 -10.56 15.48
N ILE A 8 15.46 -9.90 14.40
CA ILE A 8 14.19 -10.20 13.74
C ILE A 8 14.40 -11.49 12.93
N ALA A 9 14.38 -12.63 13.62
CA ALA A 9 14.36 -13.94 12.95
C ALA A 9 12.90 -14.30 12.60
N ILE A 10 12.69 -14.80 11.39
CA ILE A 10 11.40 -15.37 10.98
C ILE A 10 11.12 -16.61 11.84
N LYS A 11 10.00 -16.61 12.58
CA LYS A 11 9.62 -17.74 13.44
C LYS A 11 8.92 -18.88 12.69
N GLY A 12 8.24 -18.56 11.59
CA GLY A 12 7.49 -19.53 10.79
C GLY A 12 6.89 -18.88 9.53
N VAL A 13 6.51 -19.72 8.57
CA VAL A 13 5.81 -19.35 7.35
C VAL A 13 4.69 -20.36 7.13
N GLU A 14 3.47 -19.87 6.93
CA GLU A 14 2.30 -20.69 6.68
C GLU A 14 1.65 -20.26 5.36
N CYS A 15 1.13 -21.23 4.62
CA CYS A 15 0.47 -21.03 3.34
C CYS A 15 -0.99 -21.46 3.47
N HIS A 16 -1.91 -20.54 3.21
CA HIS A 16 -3.34 -20.80 3.30
C HIS A 16 -4.04 -20.51 1.97
N THR A 17 -5.13 -21.22 1.73
CA THR A 17 -6.03 -21.00 0.58
C THR A 17 -7.37 -20.40 1.00
N THR A 18 -7.59 -20.21 2.31
CA THR A 18 -8.81 -19.63 2.86
C THR A 18 -8.52 -18.31 3.58
N GLU A 19 -9.46 -17.37 3.48
CA GLU A 19 -9.32 -16.06 4.14
C GLU A 19 -9.36 -16.17 5.67
N LYS A 20 -10.10 -17.14 6.22
CA LYS A 20 -10.19 -17.37 7.66
C LYS A 20 -8.82 -17.71 8.24
N GLU A 21 -8.16 -18.74 7.70
CA GLU A 21 -6.86 -19.17 8.19
C GLU A 21 -5.82 -18.06 7.97
N ALA A 22 -5.83 -17.43 6.78
CA ALA A 22 -4.88 -16.38 6.44
C ALA A 22 -5.00 -15.11 7.31
N PHE A 23 -6.20 -14.77 7.80
CA PHE A 23 -6.45 -13.51 8.51
C PHE A 23 -6.69 -13.66 10.02
N THR A 24 -6.74 -14.88 10.54
CA THR A 24 -6.91 -15.07 11.99
C THR A 24 -5.74 -14.46 12.74
N ASP A 25 -6.04 -13.56 13.68
CA ASP A 25 -5.08 -12.93 14.61
C ASP A 25 -3.88 -12.18 14.00
N ILE A 26 -3.96 -11.79 12.72
CA ILE A 26 -2.89 -11.03 12.07
C ILE A 26 -2.78 -9.60 12.62
N ASP A 27 -1.56 -9.03 12.58
CA ASP A 27 -1.30 -7.63 12.92
C ASP A 27 -1.19 -6.72 11.67
N TYR A 28 -0.81 -7.30 10.54
CA TYR A 28 -0.61 -6.59 9.27
C TYR A 28 -1.17 -7.41 8.10
N ALA A 29 -1.83 -6.75 7.15
CA ALA A 29 -2.30 -7.36 5.92
C ALA A 29 -1.75 -6.59 4.70
N PHE A 30 -1.01 -7.30 3.85
CA PHE A 30 -0.53 -6.79 2.56
C PHE A 30 -1.40 -7.38 1.44
N LEU A 31 -2.41 -6.64 1.01
CA LEU A 31 -3.37 -7.10 -0.01
C LEU A 31 -2.82 -6.81 -1.41
N VAL A 32 -1.97 -7.73 -1.88
CA VAL A 32 -1.29 -7.64 -3.18
C VAL A 32 -2.13 -8.20 -4.33
N GLY A 33 -2.83 -9.31 -4.07
CA GLY A 33 -3.66 -9.99 -5.07
C GLY A 33 -4.88 -9.15 -5.47
N ALA A 34 -5.04 -8.92 -6.76
CA ALA A 34 -6.21 -8.34 -7.38
C ALA A 34 -6.45 -9.02 -8.73
N MET A 35 -7.64 -8.84 -9.32
CA MET A 35 -7.89 -9.38 -10.65
C MET A 35 -7.00 -8.68 -11.68
N PRO A 36 -6.13 -9.41 -12.40
CA PRO A 36 -5.43 -8.84 -13.53
C PRO A 36 -6.43 -8.49 -14.62
N ARG A 37 -6.20 -7.37 -15.31
CA ARG A 37 -7.02 -7.00 -16.47
C ARG A 37 -6.80 -8.05 -17.56
N LYS A 38 -7.88 -8.71 -18.00
CA LYS A 38 -7.85 -9.63 -19.14
C LYS A 38 -8.17 -8.88 -20.44
N GLU A 39 -7.72 -9.44 -21.56
CA GLU A 39 -8.11 -8.96 -22.89
C GLU A 39 -9.64 -8.96 -23.03
N GLY A 40 -10.18 -7.89 -23.63
CA GLY A 40 -11.62 -7.69 -23.75
C GLY A 40 -12.36 -7.18 -22.51
N MET A 41 -11.72 -7.08 -21.32
CA MET A 41 -12.38 -6.48 -20.16
C MET A 41 -12.49 -4.97 -20.26
N GLU A 42 -13.70 -4.45 -20.07
CA GLU A 42 -13.92 -3.03 -19.82
C GLU A 42 -13.53 -2.66 -18.38
N ARG A 43 -13.35 -1.36 -18.12
CA ARG A 43 -13.03 -0.85 -16.79
C ARG A 43 -14.10 -1.21 -15.75
N LYS A 44 -15.37 -1.25 -16.16
CA LYS A 44 -16.49 -1.60 -15.28
C LYS A 44 -16.43 -3.06 -14.81
N ASP A 45 -16.01 -3.97 -15.69
CA ASP A 45 -15.91 -5.40 -15.38
C ASP A 45 -14.76 -5.66 -14.41
N LEU A 46 -13.63 -4.98 -14.63
CA LEU A 46 -12.48 -5.02 -13.73
C LEU A 46 -12.84 -4.50 -12.33
N LEU A 47 -13.59 -3.41 -12.25
CA LEU A 47 -14.08 -2.87 -10.98
C LEU A 47 -15.04 -3.84 -10.29
N ALA A 48 -16.03 -4.39 -11.02
CA ALA A 48 -16.99 -5.33 -10.46
C ALA A 48 -16.32 -6.61 -9.93
N ALA A 49 -15.32 -7.12 -10.62
CA ALA A 49 -14.56 -8.29 -10.19
C ALA A 49 -13.74 -8.01 -8.92
N ASN A 50 -13.03 -6.87 -8.86
CA ASN A 50 -12.26 -6.48 -7.68
C ASN A 50 -13.16 -6.14 -6.48
N VAL A 51 -14.33 -5.54 -6.69
CA VAL A 51 -15.32 -5.31 -5.61
C VAL A 51 -15.67 -6.61 -4.89
N LYS A 52 -15.85 -7.72 -5.62
CA LYS A 52 -16.16 -9.03 -5.01
C LYS A 52 -15.02 -9.51 -4.10
N ILE A 53 -13.77 -9.40 -4.57
CA ILE A 53 -12.57 -9.81 -3.82
C ILE A 53 -12.41 -8.97 -2.55
N PHE A 54 -12.35 -7.64 -2.68
CA PHE A 54 -12.07 -6.76 -1.55
C PHE A 54 -13.25 -6.66 -0.57
N LYS A 55 -14.47 -6.97 -1.01
CA LYS A 55 -15.62 -7.19 -0.12
C LYS A 55 -15.46 -8.45 0.71
N SER A 56 -15.04 -9.57 0.11
CA SER A 56 -14.78 -10.82 0.83
C SER A 56 -13.69 -10.62 1.87
N GLN A 57 -12.54 -10.08 1.44
CA GLN A 57 -11.40 -9.82 2.31
C GLN A 57 -11.74 -8.83 3.44
N GLY A 58 -12.50 -7.76 3.14
CA GLY A 58 -12.93 -6.81 4.16
C GLY A 58 -13.80 -7.47 5.24
N LYS A 59 -14.72 -8.36 4.86
CA LYS A 59 -15.51 -9.14 5.82
C LYS A 59 -14.66 -10.11 6.63
N ALA A 60 -13.78 -10.86 5.97
CA ALA A 60 -12.90 -11.81 6.64
C ALA A 60 -11.96 -11.11 7.64
N LEU A 61 -11.47 -9.91 7.31
CA LEU A 61 -10.72 -9.07 8.25
C LEU A 61 -11.60 -8.64 9.44
N ALA A 62 -12.87 -8.28 9.21
CA ALA A 62 -13.79 -7.96 10.28
C ALA A 62 -14.07 -9.17 11.20
N ASP A 63 -14.13 -10.36 10.64
CA ASP A 63 -14.47 -11.56 11.41
C ASP A 63 -13.24 -12.06 12.20
N PHE A 64 -12.08 -12.16 11.55
CA PHE A 64 -10.95 -12.96 12.06
C PHE A 64 -9.72 -12.15 12.48
N ALA A 65 -9.49 -10.97 11.93
CA ALA A 65 -8.28 -10.20 12.22
C ALA A 65 -8.40 -9.38 13.52
N LYS A 66 -7.28 -8.92 14.08
CA LYS A 66 -7.27 -8.06 15.26
C LYS A 66 -7.89 -6.68 14.94
N PRO A 67 -8.57 -6.00 15.88
CA PRO A 67 -9.04 -4.62 15.67
C PRO A 67 -7.91 -3.62 15.37
N THR A 68 -6.68 -3.95 15.80
CA THR A 68 -5.46 -3.16 15.59
C THR A 68 -4.80 -3.37 14.23
N THR A 69 -5.26 -4.36 13.44
CA THR A 69 -4.64 -4.75 12.17
C THR A 69 -4.44 -3.56 11.24
N LYS A 70 -3.24 -3.43 10.66
CA LYS A 70 -2.92 -2.43 9.64
C LYS A 70 -2.96 -3.05 8.26
N VAL A 71 -3.70 -2.43 7.35
CA VAL A 71 -3.96 -2.96 6.01
C VAL A 71 -3.35 -2.03 4.97
N ILE A 72 -2.52 -2.59 4.09
CA ILE A 72 -1.99 -1.90 2.91
C ILE A 72 -2.45 -2.64 1.66
N VAL A 73 -3.12 -1.90 0.77
CA VAL A 73 -3.59 -2.41 -0.51
C VAL A 73 -2.62 -2.01 -1.61
N VAL A 74 -2.15 -3.01 -2.33
CA VAL A 74 -1.25 -2.88 -3.48
C VAL A 74 -1.97 -3.28 -4.77
N GLY A 75 -2.90 -4.23 -4.68
CA GLY A 75 -3.66 -4.72 -5.83
C GLY A 75 -4.51 -3.62 -6.47
N ASN A 76 -4.35 -3.43 -7.79
CA ASN A 76 -4.99 -2.34 -8.52
C ASN A 76 -6.48 -2.61 -8.84
N PRO A 77 -7.33 -1.56 -8.86
CA PRO A 77 -7.06 -0.14 -8.53
C PRO A 77 -6.94 0.10 -7.01
N ALA A 78 -5.74 0.42 -6.53
CA ALA A 78 -5.39 0.32 -5.11
C ALA A 78 -6.26 1.18 -4.19
N ASN A 79 -6.49 2.46 -4.52
CA ASN A 79 -7.29 3.36 -3.69
C ASN A 79 -8.75 2.91 -3.58
N THR A 80 -9.37 2.53 -4.70
CA THR A 80 -10.76 2.05 -4.72
C THR A 80 -10.89 0.73 -3.97
N ASN A 81 -9.95 -0.19 -4.17
CA ASN A 81 -9.91 -1.47 -3.47
C ASN A 81 -9.74 -1.28 -1.95
N ALA A 82 -8.86 -0.38 -1.51
CA ALA A 82 -8.69 -0.01 -0.10
C ALA A 82 -9.98 0.56 0.50
N PHE A 83 -10.65 1.45 -0.24
CA PHE A 83 -11.93 2.02 0.20
C PHE A 83 -13.01 0.94 0.37
N ILE A 84 -13.14 0.03 -0.60
CA ILE A 84 -14.09 -1.08 -0.54
C ILE A 84 -13.79 -1.97 0.67
N CYS A 85 -12.52 -2.37 0.83
CA CYS A 85 -12.09 -3.23 1.93
C CYS A 85 -12.38 -2.59 3.29
N ALA A 86 -12.01 -1.32 3.48
CA ALA A 86 -12.28 -0.56 4.70
C ALA A 86 -13.77 -0.48 5.01
N LYS A 87 -14.62 -0.24 4.00
CA LYS A 87 -16.08 -0.17 4.16
C LYS A 87 -16.66 -1.48 4.70
N TYR A 88 -16.18 -2.62 4.23
CA TYR A 88 -16.66 -3.93 4.68
C TYR A 88 -16.00 -4.43 5.96
N ALA A 89 -14.85 -3.88 6.35
CA ALA A 89 -14.17 -4.17 7.61
C ALA A 89 -14.59 -3.27 8.80
N ALA A 90 -15.39 -2.24 8.54
CA ALA A 90 -15.69 -1.14 9.47
C ALA A 90 -16.35 -1.58 10.80
N ALA A 91 -16.91 -2.79 10.87
CA ALA A 91 -17.48 -3.35 12.10
C ALA A 91 -16.42 -3.62 13.19
N LYS A 92 -15.15 -3.86 12.81
CA LYS A 92 -14.07 -4.20 13.76
C LYS A 92 -12.82 -3.35 13.60
N ILE A 93 -12.46 -2.99 12.37
CA ILE A 93 -11.20 -2.30 12.09
C ILE A 93 -11.49 -0.86 11.66
N PRO A 94 -10.93 0.15 12.34
CA PRO A 94 -11.11 1.55 11.97
C PRO A 94 -10.61 1.85 10.56
N ALA A 95 -11.36 2.66 9.79
CA ALA A 95 -11.00 3.02 8.41
C ALA A 95 -9.58 3.63 8.28
N ARG A 96 -9.07 4.32 9.32
CA ARG A 96 -7.70 4.88 9.36
C ARG A 96 -6.59 3.82 9.31
N ASN A 97 -6.90 2.55 9.52
CA ASN A 97 -5.94 1.47 9.41
C ASN A 97 -5.76 0.95 7.98
N PHE A 98 -6.58 1.42 7.03
CA PHE A 98 -6.51 1.04 5.62
C PHE A 98 -5.77 2.10 4.82
N SER A 99 -4.78 1.67 4.05
CA SER A 99 -3.96 2.52 3.19
C SER A 99 -3.84 1.92 1.79
N ALA A 100 -3.73 2.77 0.78
CA ALA A 100 -3.40 2.38 -0.58
C ALA A 100 -1.96 2.78 -0.89
N MET A 101 -1.22 1.91 -1.57
CA MET A 101 0.21 2.13 -1.78
C MET A 101 0.49 3.09 -2.96
N THR A 102 0.91 4.31 -2.66
CA THR A 102 1.52 5.27 -3.63
C THR A 102 3.03 5.41 -3.44
N ARG A 103 3.63 4.62 -2.53
CA ARG A 103 5.04 4.72 -2.17
C ARG A 103 5.99 4.43 -3.34
N LEU A 104 5.59 3.56 -4.28
CA LEU A 104 6.37 3.30 -5.49
C LEU A 104 6.48 4.56 -6.37
N ASP A 105 5.39 5.31 -6.54
CA ASP A 105 5.39 6.57 -7.28
C ASP A 105 6.21 7.64 -6.58
N ALA A 106 6.14 7.70 -5.24
CA ALA A 106 6.96 8.62 -4.44
C ALA A 106 8.46 8.32 -4.61
N ASN A 107 8.84 7.05 -4.58
CA ASN A 107 10.24 6.63 -4.81
C ASN A 107 10.69 6.99 -6.23
N ARG A 108 9.83 6.79 -7.24
CA ARG A 108 10.13 7.19 -8.64
C ARG A 108 10.32 8.70 -8.77
N ALA A 109 9.42 9.50 -8.20
CA ALA A 109 9.53 10.96 -8.22
C ALA A 109 10.80 11.44 -7.51
N THR A 110 11.14 10.85 -6.36
CA THR A 110 12.38 11.13 -5.62
C THR A 110 13.62 10.86 -6.48
N ALA A 111 13.66 9.70 -7.15
CA ALA A 111 14.77 9.35 -8.03
C ALA A 111 14.91 10.32 -9.22
N GLN A 112 13.79 10.74 -9.83
CA GLN A 112 13.80 11.70 -10.93
C GLN A 112 14.29 13.09 -10.49
N LEU A 113 13.87 13.57 -9.31
CA LEU A 113 14.34 14.84 -8.76
C LEU A 113 15.83 14.80 -8.44
N ALA A 114 16.32 13.72 -7.83
CA ALA A 114 17.73 13.53 -7.52
C ALA A 114 18.59 13.56 -8.80
N ALA A 115 18.19 12.78 -9.82
CA ALA A 115 18.87 12.73 -11.11
C ALA A 115 18.88 14.09 -11.81
N LYS A 116 17.75 14.82 -11.79
CA LYS A 116 17.65 16.15 -12.41
C LYS A 116 18.51 17.20 -11.69
N ALA A 117 18.67 17.09 -10.38
CA ALA A 117 19.45 18.02 -9.57
C ALA A 117 20.94 17.66 -9.44
N GLY A 118 21.34 16.46 -9.89
CA GLY A 118 22.72 15.96 -9.79
C GLY A 118 23.13 15.58 -8.37
N VAL A 119 22.19 15.09 -7.56
CA VAL A 119 22.42 14.72 -6.15
C VAL A 119 22.03 13.27 -5.89
N THR A 120 22.30 12.77 -4.68
CA THR A 120 21.86 11.44 -4.28
C THR A 120 20.40 11.45 -3.82
N ILE A 121 19.74 10.29 -3.83
CA ILE A 121 18.35 10.17 -3.33
C ILE A 121 18.22 10.54 -1.84
N GLY A 122 19.31 10.44 -1.07
CA GLY A 122 19.34 10.82 0.34
C GLY A 122 19.13 12.32 0.57
N ASP A 123 19.50 13.12 -0.43
CA ASP A 123 19.48 14.58 -0.40
C ASP A 123 18.12 15.19 -0.77
N VAL A 124 17.19 14.36 -1.25
CA VAL A 124 15.83 14.75 -1.62
C VAL A 124 14.88 14.39 -0.48
N LYS A 125 14.14 15.38 0.04
CA LYS A 125 13.15 15.21 1.10
C LYS A 125 11.79 15.77 0.68
N ASN A 126 10.74 15.40 1.41
CA ASN A 126 9.39 15.96 1.30
C ASN A 126 8.73 15.85 -0.08
N VAL A 127 9.04 14.78 -0.82
CA VAL A 127 8.31 14.45 -2.05
C VAL A 127 6.94 13.89 -1.69
N ILE A 128 5.87 14.49 -2.22
CA ILE A 128 4.50 14.11 -1.93
C ILE A 128 3.82 13.63 -3.21
N ILE A 129 3.07 12.53 -3.13
CA ILE A 129 2.19 12.07 -4.22
C ILE A 129 0.74 12.29 -3.78
N TRP A 130 0.03 13.14 -4.51
CA TRP A 130 -1.38 13.40 -4.27
C TRP A 130 -2.29 12.61 -5.22
N GLY A 131 -3.47 12.29 -4.73
CA GLY A 131 -4.54 11.69 -5.54
C GLY A 131 -4.49 10.17 -5.62
N ASN A 132 -4.92 9.66 -6.78
CA ASN A 132 -5.15 8.23 -7.02
C ASN A 132 -3.92 7.58 -7.68
N HIS A 133 -3.56 6.35 -7.30
CA HIS A 133 -2.51 5.57 -7.98
C HIS A 133 -2.95 5.22 -9.41
N SER A 134 -2.69 6.14 -10.34
CA SER A 134 -3.15 6.13 -11.73
C SER A 134 -2.48 7.27 -12.50
N SER A 135 -2.82 7.45 -13.78
CA SER A 135 -2.33 8.56 -14.60
C SER A 135 -2.74 9.95 -14.11
N THR A 136 -3.72 10.05 -13.20
CA THR A 136 -4.17 11.33 -12.62
C THR A 136 -3.48 11.65 -11.29
N GLN A 137 -2.45 10.90 -10.90
CA GLN A 137 -1.65 11.24 -9.72
C GLN A 137 -0.90 12.56 -9.93
N PHE A 138 -0.66 13.28 -8.83
CA PHE A 138 0.07 14.55 -8.86
C PHE A 138 1.34 14.44 -8.01
N PRO A 139 2.53 14.27 -8.65
CA PRO A 139 3.82 14.36 -7.98
C PRO A 139 4.14 15.81 -7.65
N ASP A 140 4.08 16.14 -6.36
CA ASP A 140 4.32 17.49 -5.86
C ASP A 140 5.81 17.66 -5.50
N ALA A 141 6.51 18.34 -6.41
CA ALA A 141 7.89 18.77 -6.21
C ALA A 141 8.00 20.15 -5.55
N LYS A 142 6.90 20.89 -5.37
CA LYS A 142 6.92 22.25 -4.81
C LYS A 142 7.31 22.25 -3.34
N HIS A 143 6.88 21.23 -2.60
CA HIS A 143 7.22 21.03 -1.20
C HIS A 143 8.49 20.21 -0.99
N ALA A 144 9.06 19.66 -2.07
CA ALA A 144 10.29 18.89 -1.99
C ALA A 144 11.48 19.80 -1.72
N THR A 145 12.41 19.35 -0.89
CA THR A 145 13.67 20.04 -0.63
C THR A 145 14.84 19.20 -1.14
N ILE A 146 15.85 19.88 -1.68
CA ILE A 146 17.05 19.25 -2.23
C ILE A 146 18.27 19.91 -1.60
N THR A 147 19.10 19.12 -0.93
CA THR A 147 20.37 19.59 -0.37
C THR A 147 21.49 19.32 -1.37
N LYS A 148 22.12 20.37 -1.91
CA LYS A 148 23.32 20.19 -2.73
C LYS A 148 24.55 20.22 -1.81
N GLY A 149 25.25 19.09 -1.71
CA GLY A 149 26.56 19.05 -1.06
C GLY A 149 27.56 19.89 -1.85
N MET A 150 28.53 20.50 -1.15
CA MET A 150 29.52 21.42 -1.71
C MET A 150 30.62 20.73 -2.57
N PHE A 151 30.39 19.49 -3.02
CA PHE A 151 31.39 18.64 -3.69
C PHE A 151 30.85 17.99 -4.97
N SER A 152 30.05 18.73 -5.75
CA SER A 152 29.78 18.40 -7.16
C SER A 152 30.70 19.20 -8.07
#